data_AF-A0A816BA14-F1
#
_entry.id   AF-A0A816BA14-F1
#
_cell.length_a   1.000
_cell.length_b   1.000
_cell.length_c   1.000
_cell.angle_alpha   90.00
_cell.angle_beta   90.00
_cell.angle_gamma   90.00
#
_symmetry.space_group_name_H-M   'P 1'
#
loop_
_entity.id
_entity.type
_entity.pdbx_description
1 polymer ?
#
loop_
_entity_poly.entity_id
_entity_poly.type
_entity_poly.pdbx_seq_one_letter_code
_entity_poly.pdbx_strand_id
1 'polypeptide(L)'
;MKHFKLKPYKPRLLQALNEYDPDQRVEFCEWIINSTEEDLTVLDQILWTDEAIFQIHGRVNRHNCVYWSDSNPHLIIEEELNVPRVAVWGGIWSDGVINPYFFDSNVTSQNYLEMLKHTIVSQLQTHPTFPTMICQQDGAPPHYGKVVRDFLDNTFVEWIGRRETVEWPPRSPDLTPCDFSLWGIVKDRVYTEKPRNINHMKSLIQQEFTSLNDVIELCQAICRSVGDRCQMCINNAGKQFEHLR
;
A
#
# COMPACT_ATOMS: atom_id res chain seq x y z
N MET A 1 -3.62 32.99 -15.70
CA MET A 1 -4.23 31.85 -14.98
C MET A 1 -4.86 32.26 -13.64
N LYS A 2 -4.17 32.91 -12.69
CA LYS A 2 -4.80 33.52 -11.50
C LYS A 2 -5.94 34.50 -11.85
N HIS A 3 -5.83 35.16 -13.00
CA HIS A 3 -6.83 36.08 -13.53
C HIS A 3 -8.17 35.42 -13.93
N PHE A 4 -8.19 34.09 -14.13
CA PHE A 4 -9.37 33.32 -14.56
C PHE A 4 -9.98 32.46 -13.42
N LYS A 5 -9.48 32.56 -12.18
CA LYS A 5 -9.92 31.76 -11.01
C LYS A 5 -9.87 30.23 -11.19
N LEU A 6 -9.23 29.71 -12.23
CA LEU A 6 -9.09 28.26 -12.43
C LEU A 6 -8.12 27.69 -11.38
N LYS A 7 -8.47 26.55 -10.79
CA LYS A 7 -7.63 25.78 -9.88
C LYS A 7 -7.06 24.56 -10.61
N PRO A 8 -5.78 24.20 -10.40
CA PRO A 8 -5.22 22.97 -10.93
C PRO A 8 -5.84 21.77 -10.20
N TYR A 9 -6.32 20.78 -10.94
CA TYR A 9 -6.81 19.52 -10.39
C TYR A 9 -6.00 18.35 -10.95
N LYS A 10 -5.55 17.46 -10.07
CA LYS A 10 -4.96 16.17 -10.45
C LYS A 10 -6.03 15.09 -10.19
N PRO A 11 -6.57 14.42 -11.23
CA PRO A 11 -7.51 13.34 -11.00
C PRO A 11 -6.79 12.20 -10.28
N ARG A 12 -7.35 11.75 -9.16
CA ARG A 12 -6.98 10.47 -8.56
C ARG A 12 -7.97 9.42 -9.03
N LEU A 13 -7.45 8.36 -9.64
CA LEU A 13 -8.28 7.23 -10.04
C LEU A 13 -8.39 6.32 -8.82
N LEU A 14 -9.48 6.46 -8.08
CA LEU A 14 -9.81 5.61 -6.94
C LEU A 14 -10.87 4.59 -7.38
N GLN A 15 -10.79 3.38 -6.85
CA GLN A 15 -11.85 2.41 -7.06
C GLN A 15 -13.11 2.91 -6.34
N ALA A 16 -14.24 2.92 -7.05
CA ALA A 16 -15.50 3.31 -6.45
C ALA A 16 -15.87 2.34 -5.32
N LEU A 17 -16.29 2.91 -4.19
CA LEU A 17 -16.85 2.16 -3.08
C LEU A 17 -18.21 1.57 -3.49
N ASN A 18 -18.47 0.34 -3.09
CA ASN A 18 -19.80 -0.26 -3.09
C ASN A 18 -20.60 0.20 -1.87
N GLU A 19 -21.90 -0.10 -1.88
CA GLU A 19 -22.86 0.25 -0.82
C GLU A 19 -22.42 -0.15 0.59
N TYR A 20 -21.79 -1.33 0.74
CA TYR A 20 -21.36 -1.87 2.04
C TYR A 20 -19.92 -1.53 2.44
N ASP A 21 -19.11 -1.03 1.50
CA ASP A 21 -17.70 -0.74 1.80
C ASP A 21 -17.54 0.34 2.90
N PRO A 22 -18.35 1.42 2.96
CA PRO A 22 -18.23 2.42 4.02
C PRO A 22 -18.37 1.86 5.43
N ASP A 23 -19.31 0.95 5.67
CA ASP A 23 -19.53 0.37 7.00
C ASP A 23 -18.33 -0.46 7.44
N GLN A 24 -17.82 -1.31 6.55
CA GLN A 24 -16.60 -2.12 6.81
C GLN A 24 -15.38 -1.24 7.05
N ARG A 25 -15.28 -0.12 6.33
CA ARG A 25 -14.22 0.87 6.53
C ARG A 25 -14.33 1.54 7.88
N VAL A 26 -15.53 1.90 8.34
CA VAL A 26 -15.75 2.46 9.67
C VAL A 26 -15.38 1.44 10.74
N GLU A 27 -15.86 0.21 10.63
CA GLU A 27 -15.57 -0.88 11.59
C GLU A 27 -14.07 -1.09 11.76
N PHE A 28 -13.32 -1.19 10.66
CA PHE A 28 -11.86 -1.30 10.72
C PHE A 28 -11.20 -0.07 11.36
N CYS A 29 -11.67 1.14 11.04
CA CYS A 29 -11.11 2.36 11.60
C CYS A 29 -11.40 2.48 13.10
N GLU A 30 -12.61 2.11 13.54
CA GLU A 30 -12.97 2.06 14.95
C GLU A 30 -12.13 1.04 15.71
N TRP A 31 -11.86 -0.13 15.11
CA TRP A 31 -10.93 -1.11 15.67
C TRP A 31 -9.53 -0.50 15.87
N ILE A 32 -8.95 0.15 14.85
CA ILE A 32 -7.65 0.83 14.98
C ILE A 32 -7.66 1.85 16.11
N ILE A 33 -8.68 2.73 16.16
CA ILE A 33 -8.75 3.79 17.18
C ILE A 33 -8.86 3.18 18.59
N ASN A 34 -9.77 2.23 18.80
CA ASN A 34 -9.94 1.56 20.08
C ASN A 34 -8.66 0.83 20.50
N SER A 35 -8.00 0.11 19.58
CA SER A 35 -6.72 -0.54 19.87
C SER A 35 -5.64 0.46 20.26
N THR A 36 -5.59 1.64 19.61
CA THR A 36 -4.63 2.69 20.01
C THR A 36 -4.94 3.37 21.33
N GLU A 37 -6.21 3.41 21.75
CA GLU A 37 -6.59 3.89 23.09
C GLU A 37 -6.16 2.92 24.20
N GLU A 38 -6.18 1.62 23.92
CA GLU A 38 -5.72 0.57 24.84
C GLU A 38 -4.19 0.45 24.87
N ASP A 39 -3.54 0.47 23.71
CA ASP A 39 -2.09 0.41 23.55
C ASP A 39 -1.61 1.38 22.45
N LEU A 40 -0.94 2.46 22.90
CA LEU A 40 -0.38 3.49 22.03
C LEU A 40 0.65 2.96 21.01
N THR A 41 1.16 1.74 21.21
CA THR A 41 2.18 1.13 20.35
C THR A 41 1.60 0.22 19.27
N VAL A 42 0.28 -0.03 19.23
CA VAL A 42 -0.34 -0.93 18.23
C VAL A 42 0.05 -0.57 16.80
N LEU A 43 0.00 0.71 16.42
CA LEU A 43 0.37 1.14 15.07
C LEU A 43 1.85 0.90 14.73
N ASP A 44 2.71 0.83 15.75
CA ASP A 44 4.12 0.51 15.59
C ASP A 44 4.37 -0.99 15.39
N GLN A 45 3.41 -1.83 15.80
CA GLN A 45 3.47 -3.29 15.72
C GLN A 45 2.80 -3.86 14.46
N ILE A 46 2.10 -3.06 13.66
CA ILE A 46 1.48 -3.54 12.41
C ILE A 46 2.51 -3.51 11.28
N LEU A 47 2.75 -4.67 10.67
CA LEU A 47 3.46 -4.82 9.41
C LEU A 47 2.48 -4.66 8.25
N TRP A 48 2.58 -3.53 7.55
CA TRP A 48 1.76 -3.22 6.38
C TRP A 48 2.40 -3.80 5.14
N THR A 49 1.66 -4.56 4.34
CA THR A 49 2.19 -5.24 3.15
C THR A 49 1.27 -5.06 1.96
N ASP A 50 1.86 -5.01 0.76
CA ASP A 50 1.11 -4.78 -0.48
C ASP A 50 1.97 -5.11 -1.72
N GLU A 51 1.34 -5.11 -2.90
CA GLU A 51 2.00 -5.17 -4.20
C GLU A 51 1.83 -3.90 -5.05
N ALA A 52 2.93 -3.47 -5.67
CA ALA A 52 2.91 -2.44 -6.71
C ALA A 52 3.47 -2.92 -8.04
N ILE A 53 2.88 -2.42 -9.13
CA ILE A 53 3.40 -2.62 -10.48
C ILE A 53 4.31 -1.44 -10.87
N PHE A 54 5.51 -1.76 -11.36
CA PHE A 54 6.45 -0.82 -11.98
C PHE A 54 6.62 -1.14 -13.47
N GLN A 55 6.81 -0.14 -14.31
CA GLN A 55 6.83 -0.29 -15.78
C GLN A 55 7.96 0.51 -16.42
N ILE A 56 8.64 -0.06 -17.42
CA ILE A 56 9.67 0.64 -18.21
C ILE A 56 8.98 1.51 -19.25
N HIS A 57 8.53 2.69 -18.83
CA HIS A 57 8.02 3.77 -19.67
C HIS A 57 6.96 3.39 -20.73
N GLY A 58 5.68 3.38 -20.33
CA GLY A 58 4.60 3.97 -21.12
C GLY A 58 4.18 5.26 -20.41
N ARG A 59 4.45 6.45 -20.97
CA ARG A 59 4.12 7.75 -20.34
C ARG A 59 2.60 7.81 -20.06
N VAL A 60 2.08 8.49 -19.04
CA VAL A 60 2.49 9.69 -18.31
C VAL A 60 2.53 9.37 -16.82
N ASN A 61 3.51 9.92 -16.10
CA ASN A 61 3.40 10.05 -14.65
C ASN A 61 2.08 10.79 -14.38
N ARG A 62 0.98 10.10 -14.01
CA ARG A 62 -0.35 10.72 -13.83
C ARG A 62 -0.30 11.89 -12.82
N HIS A 63 0.76 11.94 -12.01
CA HIS A 63 1.14 13.07 -11.17
C HIS A 63 1.47 14.38 -11.93
N ASN A 64 1.70 14.34 -13.25
CA ASN A 64 2.03 15.47 -14.13
C ASN A 64 0.98 15.73 -15.23
N CYS A 65 -0.22 15.13 -15.13
CA CYS A 65 -1.35 15.56 -15.96
C CYS A 65 -2.11 16.68 -15.23
N VAL A 66 -1.72 17.94 -15.48
CA VAL A 66 -2.52 19.10 -15.09
C VAL A 66 -3.29 19.57 -16.31
N TYR A 67 -4.62 19.51 -16.25
CA TYR A 67 -5.48 20.08 -17.26
C TYR A 67 -6.25 21.27 -16.71
N TRP A 68 -6.39 22.30 -17.54
CA TRP A 68 -7.12 23.52 -17.26
C TRP A 68 -8.34 23.51 -18.17
N SER A 69 -9.54 23.33 -17.62
CA SER A 69 -10.78 23.36 -18.41
C SER A 69 -11.94 23.92 -17.58
N ASP A 70 -12.89 24.56 -18.26
CA ASP A 70 -14.17 25.04 -17.72
C ASP A 70 -15.27 23.97 -17.79
N SER A 71 -15.02 22.84 -18.47
CA SER A 71 -15.92 21.69 -18.62
C SER A 71 -15.14 20.37 -18.88
N ASN A 72 -15.76 19.20 -18.64
CA ASN A 72 -15.09 17.89 -18.74
C ASN A 72 -14.59 17.59 -20.18
N PRO A 73 -13.28 17.41 -20.43
CA PRO A 73 -12.74 17.38 -21.79
C PRO A 73 -12.87 16.04 -22.54
N HIS A 74 -13.51 15.00 -21.98
CA HIS A 74 -13.70 13.69 -22.62
C HIS A 74 -12.42 13.11 -23.26
N LEU A 75 -11.29 13.24 -22.57
CA LEU A 75 -9.99 12.73 -23.04
C LEU A 75 -9.96 11.20 -22.96
N ILE A 76 -9.79 10.57 -24.12
CA ILE A 76 -9.46 9.14 -24.25
C ILE A 76 -7.94 9.03 -24.22
N ILE A 77 -7.41 8.32 -23.22
CA ILE A 77 -5.98 8.01 -23.10
C ILE A 77 -5.78 6.61 -23.67
N GLU A 78 -4.99 6.50 -24.73
CA GLU A 78 -4.63 5.19 -25.32
C GLU A 78 -3.53 4.54 -24.45
N GLU A 79 -3.79 3.32 -23.95
CA GLU A 79 -2.79 2.51 -23.24
C GLU A 79 -2.03 1.60 -24.23
N GLU A 80 -0.70 1.70 -24.26
CA GLU A 80 0.14 0.72 -24.98
C GLU A 80 0.17 -0.60 -24.20
N LEU A 81 -0.37 -1.67 -24.81
CA LEU A 81 -0.64 -2.96 -24.16
C LEU A 81 0.60 -3.81 -23.79
N ASN A 82 1.81 -3.42 -24.22
CA ASN A 82 3.01 -4.29 -24.18
C ASN A 82 4.25 -3.67 -23.49
N VAL A 83 4.05 -2.82 -22.49
CA VAL A 83 5.19 -2.26 -21.72
C VAL A 83 5.74 -3.30 -20.74
N PRO A 84 7.07 -3.56 -20.72
CA PRO A 84 7.68 -4.42 -19.72
C PRO A 84 7.37 -3.92 -18.31
N ARG A 85 6.84 -4.82 -17.47
CA ARG A 85 6.41 -4.54 -16.11
C ARG A 85 6.94 -5.55 -15.11
N VAL A 86 7.07 -5.13 -13.86
CA VAL A 86 7.40 -5.99 -12.73
C VAL A 86 6.40 -5.74 -11.61
N ALA A 87 5.86 -6.83 -11.05
CA ALA A 87 5.07 -6.77 -9.83
C ALA A 87 6.02 -6.95 -8.64
N VAL A 88 5.91 -6.06 -7.67
CA VAL A 88 6.81 -5.93 -6.54
C VAL A 88 5.98 -6.02 -5.28
N TRP A 89 6.29 -6.97 -4.42
CA TRP A 89 5.76 -7.01 -3.07
C TRP A 89 6.73 -6.31 -2.12
N GLY A 90 6.20 -5.61 -1.13
CA GLY A 90 7.00 -4.99 -0.08
C GLY A 90 6.18 -4.75 1.17
N GLY A 91 6.87 -4.35 2.24
CA GLY A 91 6.20 -3.99 3.48
C GLY A 91 6.92 -2.91 4.28
N ILE A 92 6.18 -2.26 5.17
CA ILE A 92 6.66 -1.20 6.05
C ILE A 92 6.05 -1.38 7.45
N TRP A 93 6.86 -1.13 8.48
CA TRP A 93 6.40 -1.01 9.86
C TRP A 93 7.27 0.03 10.58
N SER A 94 7.00 0.31 11.85
CA SER A 94 7.69 1.40 12.56
C SER A 94 9.20 1.19 12.76
N ASP A 95 9.74 -0.02 12.64
CA ASP A 95 11.20 -0.25 12.69
C ASP A 95 11.85 -0.45 11.32
N GLY A 96 11.14 -0.17 10.22
CA GLY A 96 11.74 -0.15 8.89
C GLY A 96 10.87 -0.73 7.78
N VAL A 97 11.52 -1.33 6.78
CA VAL A 97 10.87 -1.90 5.61
C VAL A 97 11.33 -3.33 5.36
N ILE A 98 10.44 -4.15 4.79
CA ILE A 98 10.80 -5.48 4.32
C ILE A 98 11.38 -5.35 2.92
N ASN A 99 12.52 -6.00 2.67
CA ASN A 99 13.13 -5.98 1.35
C ASN A 99 12.14 -6.44 0.26
N PRO A 100 12.15 -5.78 -0.91
CA PRO A 100 11.16 -6.01 -1.93
C PRO A 100 11.33 -7.38 -2.58
N TYR A 101 10.23 -8.08 -2.81
CA TYR A 101 10.19 -9.32 -3.57
C TYR A 101 9.64 -9.06 -4.98
N PHE A 102 10.28 -9.62 -6.00
CA PHE A 102 9.88 -9.42 -7.39
C PHE A 102 9.19 -10.67 -7.93
N PHE A 103 7.93 -10.54 -8.33
CA PHE A 103 7.24 -11.63 -9.03
C PHE A 103 7.61 -11.63 -10.52
N ASP A 104 8.06 -12.78 -11.01
CA ASP A 104 8.34 -13.00 -12.44
C ASP A 104 7.10 -13.51 -13.21
N SER A 105 5.97 -13.72 -12.53
CA SER A 105 4.71 -14.20 -13.10
C SER A 105 3.51 -13.62 -12.33
N ASN A 106 2.29 -13.93 -12.77
CA ASN A 106 1.09 -13.53 -12.05
C ASN A 106 1.10 -14.08 -10.61
N VAL A 107 0.60 -13.28 -9.66
CA VAL A 107 0.49 -13.69 -8.26
C VAL A 107 -0.61 -14.74 -8.13
N THR A 108 -0.27 -15.85 -7.49
CA THR A 108 -1.14 -16.98 -7.17
C THR A 108 -0.98 -17.26 -5.67
N SER A 109 -1.95 -17.92 -5.04
CA SER A 109 -1.81 -18.25 -3.61
C SER A 109 -0.54 -19.05 -3.29
N GLN A 110 -0.06 -19.88 -4.23
CA GLN A 110 1.13 -20.70 -4.00
C GLN A 110 2.43 -19.88 -4.07
N ASN A 111 2.63 -19.07 -5.12
CA ASN A 111 3.85 -18.26 -5.20
C ASN A 111 3.84 -17.10 -4.18
N TYR A 112 2.66 -16.62 -3.78
CA TYR A 112 2.51 -15.68 -2.68
C TYR A 112 2.91 -16.31 -1.35
N LEU A 113 2.46 -17.54 -1.05
CA LEU A 113 2.90 -18.27 0.14
C LEU A 113 4.42 -18.48 0.19
N GLU A 114 5.01 -18.89 -0.94
CA GLU A 114 6.47 -19.08 -1.01
C GLU A 114 7.21 -17.74 -0.83
N MET A 115 6.66 -16.64 -1.35
CA MET A 115 7.17 -15.31 -1.07
C MET A 115 7.10 -14.96 0.43
N LEU A 116 5.95 -15.18 1.09
CA LEU A 116 5.80 -14.88 2.54
C LEU A 116 6.84 -15.63 3.37
N LYS A 117 7.02 -16.94 3.13
CA LYS A 117 8.03 -17.75 3.82
C LYS A 117 9.45 -17.24 3.59
N HIS A 118 9.81 -16.94 2.35
CA HIS A 118 11.18 -16.54 2.02
C HIS A 118 11.48 -15.10 2.38
N THR A 119 10.47 -14.22 2.45
CA THR A 119 10.68 -12.78 2.59
C THR A 119 10.41 -12.33 4.02
N ILE A 120 9.26 -12.66 4.59
CA ILE A 120 8.89 -12.25 5.95
C ILE A 120 9.66 -13.07 6.98
N VAL A 121 9.53 -14.40 6.96
CA VAL A 121 10.13 -15.24 8.01
C VAL A 121 11.65 -15.10 8.01
N SER A 122 12.29 -15.09 6.84
CA SER A 122 13.75 -14.97 6.77
C SER A 122 14.28 -13.66 7.37
N GLN A 123 13.56 -12.55 7.18
CA GLN A 123 13.97 -11.20 7.62
C GLN A 123 13.54 -10.90 9.06
N LEU A 124 12.42 -11.47 9.51
CA LEU A 124 11.82 -11.12 10.81
C LEU A 124 11.99 -12.19 11.88
N GLN A 125 12.38 -13.43 11.57
CA GLN A 125 12.52 -14.51 12.57
C GLN A 125 13.44 -14.16 13.76
N THR A 126 14.40 -13.25 13.57
CA THR A 126 15.30 -12.77 14.64
C THR A 126 14.87 -11.43 15.24
N HIS A 127 13.81 -10.82 14.75
CA HIS A 127 13.32 -9.53 15.22
C HIS A 127 12.56 -9.70 16.54
N PRO A 128 12.76 -8.85 17.56
CA PRO A 128 12.13 -9.02 18.87
C PRO A 128 10.60 -9.02 18.87
N THR A 129 9.97 -8.36 17.90
CA THR A 129 8.50 -8.29 17.77
C THR A 129 7.92 -9.43 16.93
N PHE A 130 8.73 -10.32 16.37
CA PHE A 130 8.23 -11.51 15.70
C PHE A 130 8.07 -12.65 16.72
N PRO A 131 6.93 -13.38 16.78
CA PRO A 131 5.77 -13.32 15.89
C PRO A 131 4.58 -12.49 16.40
N THR A 132 4.78 -11.64 17.42
CA THR A 132 3.71 -10.87 18.07
C THR A 132 3.21 -9.69 17.25
N MET A 133 3.99 -9.22 16.28
CA MET A 133 3.60 -8.18 15.35
C MET A 133 2.40 -8.61 14.49
N ILE A 134 1.57 -7.65 14.11
CA ILE A 134 0.33 -7.91 13.37
C ILE A 134 0.64 -7.79 11.88
N CYS A 135 0.57 -8.90 11.14
CA CYS A 135 0.76 -8.86 9.70
C CYS A 135 -0.53 -8.42 8.99
N GLN A 136 -0.48 -7.36 8.19
CA GLN A 136 -1.60 -6.92 7.37
C GLN A 136 -1.42 -7.34 5.91
N GLN A 137 -2.48 -7.87 5.31
CA GLN A 137 -2.59 -8.10 3.86
C GLN A 137 -3.99 -7.72 3.35
N ASP A 138 -4.09 -7.37 2.07
CA ASP A 138 -5.36 -6.96 1.48
C ASP A 138 -6.28 -8.16 1.14
N GLY A 139 -7.44 -7.86 0.54
CA GLY A 139 -8.44 -8.86 0.18
C GLY A 139 -8.24 -9.56 -1.17
N ALA A 140 -7.08 -9.42 -1.82
CA ALA A 140 -6.85 -9.96 -3.16
C ALA A 140 -7.01 -11.50 -3.21
N PRO A 141 -7.45 -12.08 -4.34
CA PRO A 141 -7.70 -13.52 -4.43
C PRO A 141 -6.52 -14.42 -4.02
N PRO A 142 -5.25 -14.10 -4.36
CA PRO A 142 -4.10 -14.89 -3.90
C PRO A 142 -3.97 -14.95 -2.38
N HIS A 143 -4.26 -13.85 -1.68
CA HIS A 143 -4.09 -13.69 -0.23
C HIS A 143 -5.14 -14.48 0.54
N TYR A 144 -6.32 -14.67 -0.07
CA TYR A 144 -7.40 -15.49 0.46
C TYR A 144 -7.24 -17.00 0.15
N GLY A 145 -6.09 -17.47 -0.31
CA GLY A 145 -5.84 -18.91 -0.44
C GLY A 145 -5.84 -19.61 0.92
N LYS A 146 -6.43 -20.82 1.03
CA LYS A 146 -6.40 -21.59 2.29
C LYS A 146 -4.95 -21.78 2.78
N VAL A 147 -4.05 -22.11 1.87
CA VAL A 147 -2.63 -22.34 2.17
C VAL A 147 -1.92 -21.08 2.70
N VAL A 148 -2.39 -19.88 2.34
CA VAL A 148 -1.86 -18.61 2.82
C VAL A 148 -2.37 -18.33 4.22
N ARG A 149 -3.68 -18.47 4.45
CA ARG A 149 -4.28 -18.28 5.78
C ARG A 149 -3.73 -19.28 6.81
N ASP A 150 -3.69 -20.57 6.44
CA ASP A 150 -3.10 -21.61 7.30
C ASP A 150 -1.65 -21.26 7.68
N PHE A 151 -0.88 -20.65 6.77
CA PHE A 151 0.48 -20.22 7.09
C PHE A 151 0.50 -19.05 8.07
N LEU A 152 -0.34 -18.03 7.86
CA LEU A 152 -0.41 -16.87 8.75
C LEU A 152 -0.87 -17.24 10.16
N ASP A 153 -1.89 -18.10 10.28
CA ASP A 153 -2.38 -18.64 11.56
C ASP A 153 -1.29 -19.39 12.35
N ASN A 154 -0.36 -20.05 11.63
CA ASN A 154 0.75 -20.78 12.24
C ASN A 154 1.99 -19.91 12.48
N THR A 155 2.06 -18.71 11.90
CA THR A 155 3.27 -17.88 11.89
C THR A 155 3.14 -16.66 12.80
N PHE A 156 1.97 -16.05 12.88
CA PHE A 156 1.72 -14.83 13.64
C PHE A 156 0.73 -15.08 14.77
N VAL A 157 0.83 -14.29 15.84
CA VAL A 157 -0.19 -14.30 16.90
C VAL A 157 -1.51 -13.71 16.39
N GLU A 158 -1.42 -12.67 15.57
CA GLU A 158 -2.57 -11.98 14.97
C GLU A 158 -2.20 -11.47 13.57
N TRP A 159 -3.18 -11.44 12.68
CA TRP A 159 -3.02 -10.86 11.34
C TRP A 159 -4.34 -10.25 10.85
N ILE A 160 -4.21 -9.21 10.03
CA ILE A 160 -5.32 -8.45 9.43
C ILE A 160 -5.47 -8.89 7.98
N GLY A 161 -6.68 -9.27 7.60
CA GLY A 161 -6.98 -9.63 6.22
C GLY A 161 -8.38 -10.18 6.04
N ARG A 162 -8.67 -10.71 4.86
CA ARG A 162 -10.03 -11.10 4.51
C ARG A 162 -10.49 -12.36 5.26
N ARG A 163 -11.62 -12.24 5.98
CA ARG A 163 -12.26 -13.27 6.84
C ARG A 163 -11.46 -13.70 8.09
N GLU A 164 -10.79 -12.76 8.73
CA GLU A 164 -10.11 -13.00 10.01
C GLU A 164 -10.74 -12.22 11.17
N THR A 165 -10.16 -12.35 12.36
CA THR A 165 -10.54 -11.60 13.57
C THR A 165 -10.63 -10.09 13.30
N VAL A 166 -9.74 -9.57 12.45
CA VAL A 166 -9.77 -8.18 11.99
C VAL A 166 -9.85 -8.17 10.46
N GLU A 167 -11.04 -7.88 9.93
CA GLU A 167 -11.27 -7.90 8.49
C GLU A 167 -10.71 -6.65 7.81
N TRP A 168 -9.83 -6.84 6.83
CA TRP A 168 -9.35 -5.72 6.01
C TRP A 168 -10.48 -5.15 5.15
N PRO A 169 -10.78 -3.83 5.22
CA PRO A 169 -11.89 -3.25 4.50
C PRO A 169 -11.57 -3.17 2.99
N PRO A 170 -12.47 -3.63 2.12
CA PRO A 170 -12.25 -3.61 0.67
C PRO A 170 -12.05 -2.18 0.17
N ARG A 171 -11.20 -2.04 -0.87
CA ARG A 171 -11.01 -0.76 -1.60
C ARG A 171 -10.56 0.39 -0.71
N SER A 172 -9.61 0.11 0.17
CA SER A 172 -9.09 1.06 1.15
C SER A 172 -7.59 1.36 0.99
N PRO A 173 -7.13 1.76 -0.22
CA PRO A 173 -5.74 2.17 -0.42
C PRO A 173 -5.37 3.41 0.41
N ASP A 174 -6.36 4.21 0.79
CA ASP A 174 -6.21 5.39 1.63
C ASP A 174 -6.02 5.06 3.13
N LEU A 175 -6.13 3.77 3.52
CA LEU A 175 -5.92 3.27 4.87
C LEU A 175 -4.65 2.40 5.03
N THR A 176 -3.94 2.06 3.95
CA THR A 176 -2.66 1.32 4.02
C THR A 176 -1.46 2.22 3.71
N PRO A 177 -0.45 2.28 4.60
CA PRO A 177 0.84 2.94 4.38
C PRO A 177 1.50 2.65 3.05
N CYS A 178 1.35 1.42 2.56
CA CYS A 178 1.93 0.98 1.30
C CYS A 178 1.45 1.87 0.14
N ASP A 179 0.13 1.97 -0.02
CA ASP A 179 -0.49 2.72 -1.11
C ASP A 179 -0.37 4.24 -0.93
N PHE A 180 -0.69 4.74 0.26
CA PHE A 180 -0.78 6.19 0.43
C PHE A 180 0.58 6.89 0.59
N SER A 181 1.66 6.14 0.84
CA SER A 181 3.00 6.69 1.08
C SER A 181 4.13 5.89 0.42
N LEU A 182 4.39 4.65 0.85
CA LEU A 182 5.59 3.88 0.48
C LEU A 182 5.79 3.82 -1.03
N TRP A 183 4.76 3.38 -1.76
CA TRP A 183 4.84 3.24 -3.20
C TRP A 183 4.98 4.57 -3.93
N GLY A 184 4.41 5.65 -3.39
CA GLY A 184 4.62 7.01 -3.90
C GLY A 184 6.09 7.41 -3.82
N ILE A 185 6.70 7.24 -2.64
CA ILE A 185 8.11 7.57 -2.39
C ILE A 185 9.03 6.74 -3.29
N VAL A 186 8.85 5.42 -3.32
CA VAL A 186 9.70 4.51 -4.11
C VAL A 186 9.55 4.80 -5.60
N LYS A 187 8.32 4.99 -6.11
CA LYS A 187 8.09 5.32 -7.53
C LYS A 187 8.73 6.65 -7.91
N ASP A 188 8.57 7.70 -7.09
CA ASP A 188 9.12 9.01 -7.39
C ASP A 188 10.64 8.98 -7.53
N ARG A 189 11.33 8.26 -6.64
CA ARG A 189 12.80 8.14 -6.68
C ARG A 189 13.28 7.23 -7.81
N VAL A 190 12.69 6.05 -7.96
CA VAL A 190 13.04 5.11 -9.04
C VAL A 190 12.84 5.75 -10.41
N TYR A 191 11.74 6.44 -10.65
CA TYR A 191 11.47 7.05 -11.96
C TYR A 191 12.29 8.33 -12.21
N THR A 192 12.79 9.00 -11.17
CA THR A 192 13.75 10.10 -11.32
C THR A 192 15.06 9.62 -11.97
N GLU A 193 15.50 8.41 -11.64
CA GLU A 193 16.70 7.76 -12.20
C GLU A 193 16.50 7.19 -13.62
N LYS A 194 15.26 7.23 -14.14
CA LYS A 194 14.90 6.81 -15.51
C LYS A 194 15.41 5.40 -15.84
N PRO A 195 14.82 4.35 -15.22
CA PRO A 195 15.25 2.97 -15.43
C PRO A 195 15.19 2.59 -16.91
N ARG A 196 16.24 1.91 -17.37
CA ARG A 196 16.47 1.59 -18.79
C ARG A 196 15.95 0.21 -19.18
N ASN A 197 15.84 -0.68 -18.19
CA ASN A 197 15.34 -2.05 -18.33
C ASN A 197 14.89 -2.56 -16.95
N ILE A 198 14.25 -3.72 -16.92
CA ILE A 198 13.71 -4.33 -15.69
C ILE A 198 14.80 -4.58 -14.64
N ASN A 199 15.99 -5.04 -15.03
CA ASN A 199 17.06 -5.31 -14.07
C ASN A 199 17.54 -4.03 -13.39
N HIS A 200 17.75 -2.96 -14.16
CA HIS A 200 18.10 -1.65 -13.60
C HIS A 200 17.00 -1.14 -12.66
N MET A 201 15.72 -1.32 -13.03
CA MET A 201 14.58 -0.98 -12.16
C MET A 201 14.57 -1.78 -10.86
N LYS A 202 14.77 -3.11 -10.91
CA LYS A 202 14.84 -3.97 -9.72
C LYS A 202 15.96 -3.51 -8.78
N SER A 203 17.14 -3.18 -9.32
CA SER A 203 18.26 -2.65 -8.53
C SER A 203 17.96 -1.30 -7.88
N LEU A 204 17.33 -0.37 -8.60
CA LEU A 204 16.90 0.92 -8.03
C LEU A 204 15.89 0.73 -6.91
N ILE A 205 14.90 -0.14 -7.10
CA ILE A 205 13.90 -0.44 -6.06
C ILE A 205 14.58 -1.02 -4.80
N GLN A 206 15.52 -1.96 -4.96
CA GLN A 206 16.28 -2.51 -3.83
C GLN A 206 17.10 -1.44 -3.08
N GLN A 207 17.74 -0.53 -3.83
CA GLN A 207 18.48 0.59 -3.24
C GLN A 207 17.56 1.53 -2.44
N GLU A 208 16.36 1.80 -2.96
CA GLU A 208 15.39 2.67 -2.26
C GLU A 208 14.87 2.03 -0.98
N PHE A 209 14.54 0.74 -0.99
CA PHE A 209 14.17 0.04 0.24
C PHE A 209 15.31 0.02 1.26
N THR A 210 16.55 -0.19 0.81
CA THR A 210 17.72 -0.10 1.70
C THR A 210 17.82 1.28 2.33
N SER A 211 17.66 2.34 1.53
CA SER A 211 17.74 3.73 2.00
C SER A 211 16.59 4.11 2.92
N LEU A 212 15.39 3.55 2.73
CA LEU A 212 14.26 3.76 3.64
C LEU A 212 14.47 3.07 4.98
N ASN A 213 15.14 1.92 4.99
CA ASN A 213 15.47 1.20 6.21
C ASN A 213 16.46 1.97 7.10
N ASP A 214 17.20 2.94 6.56
CA ASP A 214 18.08 3.85 7.30
C ASP A 214 17.34 5.07 7.90
N VAL A 215 16.03 5.24 7.62
CA VAL A 215 15.23 6.40 8.05
C VAL A 215 14.00 5.94 8.85
N ILE A 216 14.25 5.42 10.05
CA ILE A 216 13.23 4.83 10.92
C ILE A 216 12.16 5.85 11.31
N GLU A 217 12.52 7.12 11.55
CA GLU A 217 11.57 8.17 11.91
C GLU A 217 10.52 8.41 10.82
N LEU A 218 10.90 8.23 9.55
CA LEU A 218 9.97 8.31 8.43
C LEU A 218 8.99 7.14 8.45
N CYS A 219 9.47 5.92 8.72
CA CYS A 219 8.61 4.74 8.82
C CYS A 219 7.60 4.87 9.95
N GLN A 220 8.06 5.30 11.13
CA GLN A 220 7.19 5.60 12.28
C GLN A 220 6.13 6.66 11.94
N ALA A 221 6.54 7.77 11.32
CA ALA A 221 5.61 8.83 10.95
C ALA A 221 4.55 8.34 9.95
N ILE A 222 4.94 7.51 8.98
CA ILE A 222 4.02 6.92 8.01
C ILE A 222 3.04 5.96 8.70
N CYS A 223 3.51 5.02 9.51
CA CYS A 223 2.67 4.03 10.20
C CYS A 223 1.71 4.70 11.19
N ARG A 224 2.19 5.65 12.00
CA ARG A 224 1.35 6.36 12.97
C ARG A 224 0.31 7.27 12.30
N SER A 225 0.56 7.75 11.08
CA SER A 225 -0.43 8.54 10.32
C SER A 225 -1.68 7.76 9.92
N VAL A 226 -1.70 6.43 10.08
CA VAL A 226 -2.88 5.60 9.92
C VAL A 226 -3.97 6.02 10.92
N GLY A 227 -3.63 6.35 12.17
CA GLY A 227 -4.61 6.80 13.17
C GLY A 227 -5.39 8.03 12.71
N ASP A 228 -4.68 9.04 12.21
CA ASP A 228 -5.31 10.26 11.64
C ASP A 228 -6.20 9.92 10.45
N ARG A 229 -5.76 9.00 9.58
CA ARG A 229 -6.55 8.53 8.42
C ARG A 229 -7.82 7.79 8.84
N CYS A 230 -7.73 6.94 9.85
CA CYS A 230 -8.88 6.25 10.44
C CYS A 230 -9.90 7.26 10.98
N GLN A 231 -9.44 8.29 11.70
CA GLN A 231 -10.33 9.35 12.18
C GLN A 231 -11.00 10.12 11.03
N MET A 232 -10.27 10.44 9.96
CA MET A 232 -10.84 11.07 8.77
C MET A 232 -11.89 10.18 8.07
N CYS A 233 -11.64 8.86 8.03
CA CYS A 233 -12.58 7.88 7.47
C CYS A 233 -13.88 7.84 8.27
N ILE A 234 -13.79 7.76 9.60
CA ILE A 234 -14.94 7.77 10.53
C ILE A 234 -15.72 9.08 10.37
N ASN A 235 -15.04 10.23 10.39
CA ASN A 235 -15.67 11.54 10.26
C ASN A 235 -16.41 11.72 8.93
N ASN A 236 -15.99 10.99 7.90
CA ASN A 236 -16.62 10.97 6.58
C ASN A 236 -17.55 9.76 6.36
N ALA A 237 -17.99 9.12 7.45
CA ALA A 237 -18.89 7.96 7.45
C ALA A 237 -18.42 6.85 6.50
N GLY A 238 -17.13 6.50 6.55
CA GLY A 238 -16.52 5.44 5.76
C GLY A 238 -16.26 5.79 4.29
N LYS A 239 -16.67 6.98 3.83
CA LYS A 239 -16.47 7.41 2.44
C LYS A 239 -15.04 7.87 2.19
N GLN A 240 -14.65 7.88 0.92
CA GLN A 240 -13.35 8.39 0.45
C GLN A 240 -13.10 9.81 0.97
N PHE A 241 -12.00 10.03 1.69
CA PHE A 241 -11.71 11.30 2.37
C PHE A 241 -10.46 12.02 1.83
N GLU A 242 -9.76 11.44 0.84
CA GLU A 242 -8.53 12.04 0.31
C GLU A 242 -8.71 13.45 -0.28
N HIS A 243 -9.93 13.78 -0.72
CA HIS A 243 -10.28 15.09 -1.27
C HIS A 243 -10.50 16.17 -0.19
N LEU A 244 -10.54 15.78 1.09
CA LEU A 244 -10.74 16.66 2.23
C LEU A 244 -9.42 17.17 2.83
N ARG A 245 -8.26 16.70 2.32
CA ARG A 245 -6.91 17.11 2.71
C ARG A 245 -6.41 18.33 1.94
#